data_AF-A0A847HA25-F1
#
_entry.id   AF-A0A847HA25-F1
#
_cell.length_a   1.000
_cell.length_b   1.000
_cell.length_c   1.000
_cell.angle_alpha   90.00
_cell.angle_beta   90.00
_cell.angle_gamma   90.00
#
_symmetry.space_group_name_H-M   'P 1'
#
loop_
_entity.id
_entity.type
_entity.pdbx_description
1 polymer ?
#
loop_
_entity_poly.entity_id
_entity_poly.type
_entity_poly.pdbx_seq_one_letter_code
_entity_poly.pdbx_strand_id
1 'polypeptide(L)'
;MTSLNFSVNRTSTPTSDEAREEILRNPRFGKNFTDHMVTIEWTEEKGWHDAQVRPYESIPMDPATTVFHYGQAIFEGIKAYRQPDGSIATFRPTRNAERMQRSAERMAMPPLPTEDFLEAVRLLVDVDRDWVPAAGGEASLYLRPFMISTEVSLGV
;
A
#
# COMPACT_ATOMS: atom_id res chain seq x y z
N MET A 1 -13.64 -12.19 6.68
CA MET A 1 -13.60 -12.15 5.19
C MET A 1 -13.55 -10.68 4.79
N THR A 2 -12.86 -10.34 3.70
CA THR A 2 -12.84 -8.96 3.17
C THR A 2 -14.26 -8.48 2.88
N SER A 3 -14.54 -7.22 3.18
CA SER A 3 -15.82 -6.57 2.92
C SER A 3 -15.85 -5.90 1.54
N LEU A 4 -14.67 -5.61 0.99
CA LEU A 4 -14.47 -4.92 -0.27
C LEU A 4 -14.26 -5.90 -1.43
N ASN A 5 -14.74 -5.51 -2.60
CA ASN A 5 -14.40 -6.16 -3.86
C ASN A 5 -13.23 -5.40 -4.49
N PHE A 6 -12.07 -6.05 -4.61
CA PHE A 6 -10.89 -5.48 -5.25
C PHE A 6 -10.89 -5.73 -6.77
N SER A 7 -10.80 -4.67 -7.57
CA SER A 7 -10.45 -4.81 -8.98
C SER A 7 -8.93 -4.88 -9.16
N VAL A 8 -8.44 -5.71 -10.08
CA VAL A 8 -7.01 -5.83 -10.37
C VAL A 8 -6.72 -5.37 -11.80
N ASN A 9 -6.13 -4.19 -11.92
CA ASN A 9 -5.77 -3.54 -13.18
C ASN A 9 -4.24 -3.53 -13.32
N ARG A 10 -3.69 -4.51 -14.05
CA ARG A 10 -2.24 -4.59 -14.27
C ARG A 10 -1.75 -3.53 -15.26
N THR A 11 -0.54 -3.02 -15.04
CA THR A 11 0.11 -2.12 -15.99
C THR A 11 0.36 -2.80 -17.34
N SER A 12 0.20 -2.04 -18.43
CA SER A 12 0.57 -2.47 -19.77
C SER A 12 2.05 -2.26 -20.10
N THR A 13 2.77 -1.55 -19.23
CA THR A 13 4.19 -1.21 -19.40
C THR A 13 4.96 -1.54 -18.12
N PRO A 14 5.06 -2.82 -17.73
CA PRO A 14 5.81 -3.21 -16.55
C PRO A 14 7.31 -2.90 -16.73
N THR A 15 8.00 -2.71 -15.61
CA THR A 15 9.46 -2.62 -15.59
C THR A 15 10.06 -3.90 -16.18
N SER A 16 10.99 -3.76 -17.13
CA SER A 16 11.63 -4.92 -17.77
C SER A 16 12.37 -5.78 -16.73
N ASP A 17 12.54 -7.06 -17.02
CA ASP A 17 13.21 -7.98 -16.12
C ASP A 17 14.66 -7.52 -15.84
N GLU A 18 15.37 -7.04 -16.85
CA GLU A 18 16.74 -6.53 -16.70
C GLU A 18 16.80 -5.28 -15.82
N ALA A 19 15.85 -4.36 -15.99
CA ALA A 19 15.77 -3.14 -15.18
C ALA A 19 15.41 -3.47 -13.72
N ARG A 20 14.48 -4.40 -13.50
CA ARG A 20 14.09 -4.87 -12.16
C ARG A 20 15.26 -5.57 -11.48
N GLU A 21 15.98 -6.46 -12.17
CA GLU A 21 17.17 -7.13 -11.65
C GLU A 21 18.27 -6.14 -11.27
N GLU A 22 18.52 -5.11 -12.09
CA GLU A 22 19.50 -4.06 -11.76
C GLU A 22 19.12 -3.31 -10.48
N ILE A 23 17.84 -2.97 -10.32
CA ILE A 23 17.34 -2.32 -9.10
C ILE A 23 17.52 -3.25 -7.89
N LEU A 24 17.19 -4.54 -8.03
CA LEU A 24 17.24 -5.52 -6.94
C LEU A 24 18.67 -5.92 -6.55
N ARG A 25 19.68 -5.70 -7.40
CA ARG A 25 21.10 -5.93 -7.05
C ARG A 25 21.59 -5.03 -5.92
N ASN A 26 21.11 -3.78 -5.85
CA ASN A 26 21.52 -2.84 -4.81
C ASN A 26 20.39 -1.83 -4.49
N PRO A 27 19.28 -2.29 -3.90
CA PRO A 27 18.12 -1.44 -3.67
C PRO A 27 18.43 -0.42 -2.57
N ARG A 28 18.23 0.86 -2.87
CA ARG A 28 18.26 1.92 -1.86
C ARG A 28 16.90 2.03 -1.19
N PHE A 29 16.89 2.07 0.15
CA PHE A 29 15.65 2.13 0.92
C PHE A 29 14.77 3.32 0.48
N GLY A 30 13.55 3.01 0.04
CA GLY A 30 12.54 4.01 -0.35
C GLY A 30 12.88 4.85 -1.58
N LYS A 31 13.66 4.30 -2.53
CA LYS A 31 14.04 5.02 -3.77
C LYS A 31 13.44 4.45 -5.05
N ASN A 32 13.13 3.15 -5.07
CA ASN A 32 12.50 2.48 -6.20
C ASN A 32 11.17 1.91 -5.73
N PHE A 33 10.18 1.94 -6.62
CA PHE A 33 8.81 1.50 -6.37
C PHE A 33 8.45 0.41 -7.38
N THR A 34 7.51 -0.45 -7.01
CA THR A 34 7.02 -1.53 -7.87
C THR A 34 6.06 -1.00 -8.93
N ASP A 35 5.62 -1.87 -9.83
CA ASP A 35 4.82 -1.48 -11.00
C ASP A 35 3.37 -1.11 -10.66
N HIS A 36 2.90 -1.49 -9.46
CA HIS A 36 1.52 -1.29 -9.02
C HIS A 36 1.43 -0.63 -7.64
N MET A 37 0.24 -0.14 -7.33
CA MET A 37 -0.16 0.34 -6.01
C MET A 37 -1.58 -0.10 -5.70
N VAL A 38 -1.98 0.01 -4.43
CA VAL A 38 -3.36 -0.20 -3.99
C VAL A 38 -3.98 1.12 -3.59
N THR A 39 -5.21 1.36 -4.05
CA THR A 39 -6.05 2.49 -3.64
C THR A 39 -7.38 1.97 -3.09
N ILE A 40 -7.90 2.62 -2.06
CA ILE A 40 -9.23 2.38 -1.50
C ILE A 40 -9.77 3.74 -1.09
N GLU A 41 -10.98 4.08 -1.54
CA GLU A 41 -11.61 5.36 -1.25
C GLU A 41 -12.55 5.26 -0.05
N TRP A 42 -12.75 6.38 0.64
CA TRP A 42 -13.77 6.50 1.68
C TRP A 42 -14.56 7.79 1.48
N THR A 43 -15.88 7.70 1.57
CA THR A 43 -16.77 8.86 1.73
C THR A 43 -17.80 8.58 2.81
N GLU A 44 -18.42 9.63 3.35
CA GLU A 44 -19.45 9.50 4.40
C GLU A 44 -20.65 8.67 3.91
N GLU A 45 -21.04 8.80 2.64
CA GLU A 45 -22.22 8.13 2.07
C GLU A 45 -22.00 6.65 1.78
N LYS A 46 -20.77 6.25 1.46
CA LYS A 46 -20.45 4.89 0.98
C LYS A 46 -19.59 4.08 1.94
N GLY A 47 -18.97 4.74 2.92
CA GLY A 47 -17.87 4.15 3.66
C GLY A 47 -16.69 3.82 2.76
N TRP A 48 -15.95 2.76 3.10
CA TRP A 48 -14.87 2.26 2.25
C TRP A 48 -15.42 1.64 0.97
N HIS A 49 -14.87 2.01 -0.17
CA HIS A 49 -15.27 1.53 -1.48
C HIS A 49 -14.14 1.72 -2.50
N ASP A 50 -14.42 1.36 -3.75
CA ASP A 50 -13.50 1.51 -4.89
C ASP A 50 -12.08 0.98 -4.63
N ALA A 51 -12.00 -0.24 -4.12
CA ALA A 51 -10.74 -0.90 -3.83
C ALA A 51 -10.09 -1.42 -5.12
N GLN A 52 -8.87 -0.99 -5.41
CA GLN A 52 -8.20 -1.34 -6.66
C GLN A 52 -6.71 -1.63 -6.46
N VAL A 53 -6.20 -2.67 -7.11
CA VAL A 53 -4.80 -2.75 -7.51
C VAL A 53 -4.71 -2.08 -8.88
N ARG A 54 -3.85 -1.08 -9.03
CA ARG A 54 -3.70 -0.30 -10.28
C ARG A 54 -2.23 0.04 -10.55
N PRO A 55 -1.87 0.49 -11.76
CA PRO A 55 -0.50 0.91 -12.05
C PRO A 55 -0.02 1.98 -11.07
N TYR A 56 1.26 1.93 -10.69
CA TYR A 56 1.88 2.94 -9.85
C TYR A 56 1.91 4.29 -10.59
N GLU A 57 1.31 5.32 -10.01
CA GLU A 57 1.22 6.65 -10.63
C GLU A 57 1.12 7.77 -9.59
N SER A 58 1.29 9.01 -10.05
CA SER A 58 1.07 10.19 -9.23
C SER A 58 -0.40 10.33 -8.84
N ILE A 59 -0.66 10.71 -7.59
CA ILE A 59 -2.01 11.00 -7.11
C ILE A 59 -2.28 12.50 -7.29
N PRO A 60 -3.12 12.92 -8.27
CA PRO A 60 -3.48 14.32 -8.42
C PRO A 60 -4.38 14.77 -7.26
N MET A 61 -4.09 15.94 -6.69
CA MET A 61 -4.84 16.50 -5.57
C MET A 61 -5.03 18.01 -5.75
N ASP A 62 -6.16 18.52 -5.25
CA ASP A 62 -6.41 19.96 -5.19
C ASP A 62 -5.42 20.61 -4.18
N PRO A 63 -4.89 21.82 -4.45
CA PRO A 63 -4.03 22.51 -3.48
C PRO A 63 -4.68 22.77 -2.12
N ALA A 64 -6.01 22.85 -2.04
CA ALA A 64 -6.78 23.00 -0.80
C ALA A 64 -7.10 21.65 -0.12
N THR A 65 -6.47 20.55 -0.55
CA THR A 65 -6.64 19.24 0.10
C THR A 65 -6.13 19.28 1.55
N THR A 66 -6.96 18.88 2.51
CA THR A 66 -6.71 19.01 3.96
C THR A 66 -5.41 18.36 4.43
N VAL A 67 -4.92 17.29 3.79
CA VAL A 67 -3.61 16.69 4.13
C VAL A 67 -2.46 17.70 4.04
N PHE A 68 -2.52 18.66 3.12
CA PHE A 68 -1.45 19.65 2.93
C PHE A 68 -1.49 20.80 3.95
N HIS A 69 -2.64 21.04 4.58
CA HIS A 69 -2.85 22.17 5.49
C HIS A 69 -2.85 21.74 6.96
N TYR A 70 -3.45 20.58 7.25
CA TYR A 70 -3.69 20.13 8.62
C TYR A 70 -3.02 18.80 8.95
N GLY A 71 -2.30 18.19 8.00
CA GLY A 71 -1.48 17.00 8.25
C GLY A 71 -2.27 15.77 8.71
N GLN A 72 -3.56 15.69 8.36
CA GLN A 72 -4.40 14.54 8.71
C GLN A 72 -4.01 13.32 7.87
N ALA A 73 -2.99 12.62 8.33
CA ALA A 73 -2.37 11.48 7.67
C ALA A 73 -1.79 10.47 8.68
N ILE A 74 -1.79 9.20 8.30
CA ILE A 74 -1.18 8.09 9.06
C ILE A 74 -0.48 7.12 8.10
N PHE A 75 0.48 6.34 8.60
CA PHE A 75 1.18 5.35 7.80
C PHE A 75 1.58 4.11 8.61
N GLU A 76 1.94 3.06 7.89
CA GLU A 76 2.46 1.80 8.40
C GLU A 76 3.75 1.38 7.69
N GLY A 77 4.42 0.38 8.25
CA GLY A 77 5.62 -0.23 7.67
C GLY A 77 5.62 -1.74 7.82
N ILE A 78 5.55 -2.44 6.70
CA ILE A 78 5.57 -3.91 6.62
C ILE A 78 6.66 -4.35 5.65
N LYS A 79 7.14 -5.58 5.79
CA LYS A 79 8.05 -6.19 4.83
C LYS A 79 7.49 -7.52 4.34
N ALA A 80 7.68 -7.78 3.06
CA ALA A 80 7.46 -9.07 2.42
C ALA A 80 8.80 -9.74 2.10
N TYR A 81 8.89 -11.02 2.41
CA TYR A 81 10.11 -11.82 2.32
C TYR A 81 9.86 -13.08 1.51
N ARG A 82 10.71 -13.33 0.52
CA ARG A 82 10.73 -14.62 -0.17
C ARG A 82 11.36 -15.68 0.74
N GLN A 83 10.65 -16.77 0.91
CA GLN A 83 11.07 -17.91 1.71
C GLN A 83 11.91 -18.88 0.85
N PRO A 84 12.71 -19.77 1.46
CA PRO A 84 13.50 -20.77 0.74
C PRO A 84 12.69 -21.70 -0.17
N ASP A 85 11.40 -21.93 0.15
CA ASP A 85 10.47 -22.74 -0.65
C ASP A 85 9.82 -21.95 -1.82
N GLY A 86 10.20 -20.69 -2.01
CA GLY A 86 9.67 -19.80 -3.04
C GLY A 86 8.38 -19.06 -2.66
N SER A 87 7.75 -19.40 -1.52
CA SER A 87 6.59 -18.67 -0.99
C SER A 87 6.99 -17.26 -0.55
N ILE A 88 6.00 -16.36 -0.41
CA ILE A 88 6.23 -15.00 0.09
C ILE A 88 5.44 -14.85 1.38
N ALA A 89 6.11 -14.39 2.44
CA ALA A 89 5.51 -14.18 3.75
C ALA A 89 5.72 -12.74 4.23
N THR A 90 4.77 -12.25 5.02
CA THR A 90 4.89 -11.01 5.78
C THR A 90 4.92 -11.34 7.27
N PHE A 91 5.59 -10.50 8.07
CA PHE A 91 5.70 -10.73 9.50
C PHE A 91 4.64 -9.95 10.28
N ARG A 92 3.71 -10.68 10.91
CA ARG A 92 2.65 -10.16 11.78
C ARG A 92 1.81 -9.01 11.17
N PRO A 93 1.36 -9.10 9.90
CA PRO A 93 0.68 -7.99 9.22
C PRO A 93 -0.61 -7.55 9.93
N THR A 94 -1.30 -8.45 10.64
CA THR A 94 -2.47 -8.14 11.47
C THR A 94 -2.15 -7.10 12.55
N ARG A 95 -0.94 -7.11 13.12
CA ARG A 95 -0.54 -6.12 14.15
C ARG A 95 -0.31 -4.74 13.56
N ASN A 96 0.13 -4.66 12.30
CA ASN A 96 0.21 -3.41 11.56
C ASN A 96 -1.20 -2.88 11.24
N ALA A 97 -2.12 -3.74 10.80
CA ALA A 97 -3.52 -3.37 10.55
C ALA A 97 -4.19 -2.80 11.82
N GLU A 98 -4.11 -3.53 12.94
CA GLU A 98 -4.62 -3.08 14.24
C GLU A 98 -3.99 -1.74 14.67
N ARG A 99 -2.70 -1.53 14.37
CA ARG A 99 -2.01 -0.27 14.70
C ARG A 99 -2.48 0.87 13.82
N MET A 100 -2.69 0.63 12.53
CA MET A 100 -3.25 1.61 11.61
C MET A 100 -4.67 2.03 12.03
N GLN A 101 -5.51 1.10 12.49
CA GLN A 101 -6.83 1.42 13.04
C GLN A 101 -6.75 2.35 14.25
N ARG A 102 -5.88 2.05 15.22
CA ARG A 102 -5.66 2.95 16.37
C ARG A 102 -5.14 4.32 15.95
N SER A 103 -4.28 4.38 14.94
CA SER A 103 -3.79 5.64 14.37
C SER A 103 -4.92 6.41 13.70
N ALA A 104 -5.82 5.74 12.97
CA ALA A 104 -6.98 6.37 12.34
C ALA A 104 -7.93 6.96 13.39
N GLU A 105 -8.27 6.20 14.42
CA GLU A 105 -9.08 6.68 15.55
C GLU A 105 -8.44 7.91 16.20
N ARG A 106 -7.12 7.88 16.46
CA ARG A 106 -6.40 9.00 17.08
C ARG A 106 -6.41 10.27 16.22
N MET A 107 -6.46 10.12 14.90
CA MET A 107 -6.43 11.19 13.91
C MET A 107 -7.84 11.57 13.40
N ALA A 108 -8.90 11.06 14.02
CA ALA A 108 -10.28 11.25 13.59
C ALA A 108 -10.51 10.86 12.12
N MET A 109 -9.88 9.75 11.69
CA MET A 109 -10.01 9.17 10.35
C MET A 109 -10.81 7.86 10.44
N PRO A 110 -11.51 7.46 9.36
CA PRO A 110 -12.23 6.18 9.34
C PRO A 110 -11.25 5.01 9.50
N PRO A 111 -11.49 4.03 10.40
CA PRO A 111 -10.66 2.85 10.48
C PRO A 111 -10.93 1.92 9.29
N LEU A 112 -9.88 1.47 8.59
CA LEU A 112 -9.99 0.42 7.57
C LEU A 112 -10.12 -0.95 8.26
N PRO A 113 -11.06 -1.82 7.89
CA PRO A 113 -11.15 -3.17 8.45
C PRO A 113 -9.85 -3.96 8.26
N THR A 114 -9.48 -4.76 9.27
CA THR A 114 -8.20 -5.49 9.28
C THR A 114 -8.09 -6.43 8.07
N GLU A 115 -9.18 -7.09 7.71
CA GLU A 115 -9.28 -8.06 6.64
C GLU A 115 -9.09 -7.40 5.27
N ASP A 116 -9.59 -6.18 5.09
CA ASP A 116 -9.41 -5.40 3.87
C ASP A 116 -7.98 -4.90 3.73
N PHE A 117 -7.35 -4.50 4.83
CA PHE A 117 -5.92 -4.17 4.88
C PHE A 117 -5.05 -5.38 4.50
N LEU A 118 -5.34 -6.54 5.07
CA LEU A 118 -4.60 -7.77 4.78
C LEU A 118 -4.77 -8.21 3.33
N GLU A 119 -5.98 -8.07 2.79
CA GLU A 119 -6.28 -8.39 1.39
C GLU A 119 -5.55 -7.44 0.42
N ALA A 120 -5.52 -6.13 0.71
CA ALA A 120 -4.73 -5.15 -0.04
C ALA A 120 -3.24 -5.51 -0.09
N VAL A 121 -2.66 -5.87 1.06
CA VAL A 121 -1.25 -6.32 1.15
C VAL A 121 -1.04 -7.60 0.32
N ARG A 122 -1.93 -8.58 0.44
CA ARG A 122 -1.84 -9.85 -0.26
C ARG A 122 -1.88 -9.65 -1.78
N LEU A 123 -2.85 -8.88 -2.27
CA LEU A 123 -3.05 -8.64 -3.70
C LEU A 123 -1.89 -7.87 -4.33
N LEU A 124 -1.39 -6.83 -3.65
CA LEU A 124 -0.23 -6.08 -4.14
C LEU A 124 1.01 -6.96 -4.25
N VAL A 125 1.32 -7.72 -3.20
CA VAL A 125 2.47 -8.63 -3.18
C VAL A 125 2.34 -9.73 -4.22
N ASP A 126 1.12 -10.21 -4.52
CA ASP A 126 0.90 -11.23 -5.54
C ASP A 126 1.13 -10.68 -6.96
N VAL A 127 0.63 -9.48 -7.25
CA VAL A 127 0.81 -8.84 -8.56
C VAL A 127 2.27 -8.42 -8.78
N ASP A 128 2.93 -7.89 -7.76
CA ASP A 128 4.33 -7.45 -7.81
C ASP A 128 5.30 -8.48 -7.23
N ARG A 129 4.95 -9.78 -7.29
CA ARG A 129 5.74 -10.84 -6.64
C ARG A 129 7.19 -10.92 -7.08
N ASP A 130 7.51 -10.50 -8.30
CA ASP A 130 8.86 -10.53 -8.86
C ASP A 130 9.74 -9.38 -8.34
N TRP A 131 9.14 -8.39 -7.67
CA TRP A 131 9.84 -7.35 -6.94
C TRP A 131 10.29 -7.79 -5.54
N VAL A 132 9.82 -8.93 -5.05
CA VAL A 132 10.29 -9.48 -3.76
C VAL A 132 11.68 -10.10 -3.96
N PRO A 133 12.73 -9.60 -3.27
CA PRO A 133 14.10 -10.11 -3.42
C PRO A 133 14.21 -11.63 -3.22
N ALA A 134 15.26 -12.22 -3.79
CA ALA A 134 15.53 -13.65 -3.64
C ALA A 134 15.72 -14.05 -2.17
N ALA A 135 15.36 -15.30 -1.85
CA ALA A 135 15.55 -15.86 -0.52
C ALA A 135 17.05 -16.04 -0.19
N GLY A 136 17.37 -16.20 1.10
CA GLY A 136 18.73 -16.47 1.57
C GLY A 136 19.59 -15.23 1.87
N GLY A 137 19.04 -14.02 1.68
CA GLY A 137 19.65 -12.76 2.10
C GLY A 137 18.79 -11.97 3.10
N GLU A 138 19.24 -10.76 3.44
CA GLU A 138 18.53 -9.84 4.34
C GLU A 138 17.57 -8.87 3.62
N ALA A 139 17.58 -8.90 2.28
CA ALA A 139 16.76 -8.05 1.43
C ALA A 139 15.27 -8.42 1.52
N SER A 140 14.40 -7.42 1.37
CA SER A 140 12.94 -7.58 1.45
C SER A 140 12.25 -6.50 0.62
N LEU A 141 11.00 -6.76 0.24
CA LEU A 141 10.12 -5.73 -0.32
C LEU A 141 9.46 -4.98 0.84
N TYR A 142 9.71 -3.69 0.96
CA TYR A 142 9.08 -2.85 1.98
C TYR A 142 7.74 -2.32 1.47
N LEU A 143 6.69 -2.52 2.25
CA LEU A 143 5.33 -2.09 1.99
C LEU A 143 5.01 -0.86 2.86
N ARG A 144 4.44 0.18 2.24
CA ARG A 144 4.06 1.44 2.89
C ARG A 144 2.55 1.67 2.77
N PRO A 145 1.71 1.01 3.57
CA PRO A 145 0.32 1.43 3.69
C PRO A 145 0.27 2.84 4.29
N PHE A 146 -0.60 3.68 3.77
CA PHE A 146 -0.85 5.01 4.30
C PHE A 146 -2.30 5.43 4.04
N MET A 147 -2.77 6.40 4.81
CA MET A 147 -4.09 7.00 4.66
C MET A 147 -3.94 8.51 4.84
N ILE A 148 -4.60 9.27 3.97
CA ILE A 148 -4.59 10.73 3.95
C ILE A 148 -6.01 11.26 3.83
N SER A 149 -6.29 12.40 4.45
CA SER A 149 -7.53 13.13 4.22
C SER A 149 -7.48 13.85 2.87
N THR A 150 -8.49 13.62 2.03
CA THR A 150 -8.58 14.17 0.67
C THR A 150 -9.70 15.20 0.50
N GLU A 151 -10.28 15.67 1.60
CA GLU A 151 -11.30 16.72 1.57
C GLU A 151 -10.71 18.03 1.02
N VAL A 152 -11.46 18.70 0.15
CA VAL A 152 -11.08 20.01 -0.40
C VAL A 152 -11.72 21.10 0.46
N SER A 153 -11.00 21.54 1.49
CA SER A 153 -11.49 22.52 2.45
C SER A 153 -10.34 23.18 3.21
N LEU A 154 -10.50 24.48 3.50
CA LEU A 154 -9.64 25.22 4.44
C LEU A 154 -10.37 25.47 5.78
N GLY A 155 -11.52 24.83 5.98
CA GLY A 155 -12.20 24.79 7.27
C GLY A 155 -11.53 23.79 8.20
N VAL A 156 -11.63 24.05 9.51
CA VAL A 156 -11.24 23.13 10.60
C VAL A 156 -12.47 22.72 11.38
#